data_AF-A0A7W6STT5-F1
#
_entry.id   AF-A0A7W6STT5-F1
#
_cell.length_a   1.000
_cell.length_b   1.000
_cell.length_c   1.000
_cell.angle_alpha   90.00
_cell.angle_beta   90.00
_cell.angle_gamma   90.00
#
_symmetry.space_group_name_H-M   'P 1'
#
loop_
_entity.id
_entity.type
_entity.pdbx_description
1 polymer ?
#
loop_
_entity_poly.entity_id
_entity_poly.type
_entity_poly.pdbx_seq_one_letter_code
_entity_poly.pdbx_strand_id
1 'polypeptide(L)'
;MMRKSLGAASALAITTASALMLASPALAGDQLTITAGGGALQMSERKAQFEPFSKATGIKITEDEYTTTTPLKSAPWSNPRP
;
A
#
# COMPACT_ATOMS: atom_id res chain seq x y z
N MET A 1 -18.41 19.16 57.91
CA MET A 1 -17.94 19.85 56.69
C MET A 1 -16.65 19.17 56.22
N MET A 2 -16.54 18.92 54.91
CA MET A 2 -15.31 18.60 54.14
C MET A 2 -14.89 17.13 53.87
N ARG A 3 -15.45 16.64 52.74
CA ARG A 3 -14.85 15.98 51.54
C ARG A 3 -14.08 14.66 51.69
N LYS A 4 -14.78 13.58 51.35
CA LYS A 4 -14.24 12.35 50.76
C LYS A 4 -13.49 12.67 49.48
N SER A 5 -12.20 12.40 49.41
CA SER A 5 -11.47 12.33 48.14
C SER A 5 -10.13 11.64 48.34
N LEU A 6 -9.97 10.45 47.76
CA LEU A 6 -8.82 10.05 46.92
C LEU A 6 -8.99 8.55 46.57
N GLY A 7 -10.06 8.24 45.86
CA GLY A 7 -10.32 6.90 45.30
C GLY A 7 -10.55 6.99 43.79
N ALA A 8 -9.67 7.69 43.08
CA ALA A 8 -9.83 7.92 41.63
C ALA A 8 -8.50 8.06 40.89
N ALA A 9 -7.42 7.44 41.39
CA ALA A 9 -6.13 7.48 40.71
C ALA A 9 -5.89 6.33 39.71
N SER A 10 -6.84 5.41 39.50
CA SER A 10 -6.58 4.19 38.72
C SER A 10 -7.47 3.98 37.49
N ALA A 11 -8.32 4.95 37.11
CA ALA A 11 -9.25 4.76 35.99
C ALA A 11 -8.79 5.38 34.65
N LEU A 12 -7.59 5.96 34.57
CA LEU A 12 -7.17 6.77 33.42
C LEU A 12 -6.00 6.16 32.61
N ALA A 13 -5.84 4.84 32.61
CA ALA A 13 -4.72 4.19 31.90
C ALA A 13 -5.12 3.22 30.77
N ILE A 14 -6.41 2.96 30.55
CA ILE A 14 -6.84 1.89 29.62
C ILE A 14 -7.42 2.42 28.29
N THR A 15 -7.76 3.71 28.19
CA THR A 15 -8.51 4.22 27.03
C THR A 15 -7.66 4.70 25.84
N THR A 16 -6.33 4.76 25.94
CA THR A 16 -5.49 5.29 24.84
C THR A 16 -5.03 4.23 23.83
N ALA A 17 -5.07 2.93 24.16
CA ALA A 17 -4.63 1.87 23.25
C ALA A 17 -5.66 1.55 22.14
N SER A 18 -6.95 1.81 22.37
CA SER A 18 -8.02 1.50 21.41
C SER A 18 -8.09 2.49 20.24
N ALA A 19 -7.55 3.71 20.40
CA ALA A 19 -7.60 4.74 19.36
C ALA A 19 -6.64 4.46 18.19
N LEU A 20 -5.56 3.71 18.43
CA LEU A 20 -4.61 3.31 17.38
C LEU A 20 -5.12 2.15 16.51
N MET A 21 -6.07 1.35 17.02
CA MET A 21 -6.66 0.21 16.28
C MET A 21 -7.73 0.65 15.27
N LEU A 22 -8.30 1.86 15.41
CA LEU A 22 -9.27 2.44 14.46
C LEU A 22 -8.64 3.40 13.44
N ALA A 23 -7.33 3.64 13.53
CA ALA A 23 -6.61 4.34 12.48
C ALA A 23 -6.43 3.39 11.28
N SER A 24 -7.47 3.20 10.47
CA SER A 24 -7.28 2.76 9.10
C SER A 24 -6.25 3.71 8.48
N PRO A 25 -5.10 3.21 7.98
CA PRO A 25 -4.14 4.09 7.36
C PRO A 25 -4.87 4.76 6.19
N ALA A 26 -5.05 6.08 6.29
CA ALA A 26 -5.60 6.87 5.20
C ALA A 26 -4.50 6.99 4.15
N LEU A 27 -4.44 6.03 3.24
CA LEU A 27 -3.61 6.10 2.03
C LEU A 27 -4.27 7.16 1.15
N ALA A 28 -3.66 8.34 0.99
CA ALA A 28 -4.25 9.49 0.30
C ALA A 28 -4.51 9.30 -1.22
N GLY A 29 -4.56 8.06 -1.72
CA GLY A 29 -4.95 7.70 -3.07
C GLY A 29 -5.21 6.20 -3.12
N ASP A 30 -6.49 5.78 -3.06
CA ASP A 30 -6.97 4.38 -3.15
C ASP A 30 -6.67 3.74 -4.52
N GLN A 31 -5.45 3.89 -5.02
CA GLN A 31 -4.97 3.35 -6.26
C GLN A 31 -3.52 2.87 -6.09
N LEU A 32 -3.30 1.59 -6.39
CA LEU A 32 -2.00 0.95 -6.46
C LEU A 32 -1.70 0.63 -7.92
N THR A 33 -0.55 1.07 -8.44
CA THR A 33 -0.10 0.70 -9.80
C THR A 33 0.91 -0.44 -9.73
N ILE A 34 0.67 -1.51 -10.51
CA ILE A 34 1.54 -2.69 -10.62
C ILE A 34 2.12 -2.73 -12.03
N THR A 35 3.45 -2.63 -12.13
CA THR A 35 4.17 -2.70 -13.40
C THR A 35 4.91 -4.03 -13.50
N ALA A 36 4.59 -4.84 -14.52
CA ALA A 36 5.20 -6.16 -14.74
C ALA A 36 5.50 -6.42 -16.22
N GLY A 37 6.02 -7.60 -16.56
CA GLY A 37 6.40 -7.97 -17.93
C GLY A 37 5.25 -8.47 -18.81
N GLY A 38 4.00 -8.37 -18.36
CA GLY A 38 2.83 -8.69 -19.16
C GLY A 38 2.51 -10.18 -19.33
N GLY A 39 1.65 -10.43 -20.30
CA GLY A 39 1.33 -11.78 -20.79
C GLY A 39 0.59 -12.67 -19.78
N ALA A 40 0.75 -13.98 -19.94
CA ALA A 40 -0.02 -14.98 -19.19
C ALA A 40 0.29 -14.99 -17.67
N LEU A 41 1.51 -14.61 -17.28
CA LEU A 41 1.89 -14.54 -15.87
C LEU A 41 1.12 -13.42 -15.16
N GLN A 42 1.16 -12.21 -15.71
CA GLN A 42 0.44 -11.07 -15.13
C GLN A 42 -1.08 -11.29 -15.12
N MET A 43 -1.63 -11.99 -16.12
CA MET A 43 -3.04 -12.42 -16.12
C MET A 43 -3.35 -13.41 -15.00
N SER A 44 -2.41 -14.31 -14.68
CA SER A 44 -2.54 -15.27 -13.58
C SER A 44 -2.49 -14.54 -12.23
N GLU A 45 -1.58 -13.58 -12.07
CA GLU A 45 -1.46 -12.74 -10.87
C GLU A 45 -2.70 -11.84 -10.67
N ARG A 46 -3.29 -11.32 -11.75
CA ARG A 46 -4.55 -10.58 -11.70
C ARG A 46 -5.65 -11.39 -11.02
N LYS A 47 -5.81 -12.64 -11.45
CA LYS A 47 -6.84 -13.55 -10.93
C LYS A 47 -6.53 -14.04 -9.51
N ALA A 48 -5.26 -14.38 -9.26
CA ALA A 48 -4.86 -14.99 -8.00
C ALA A 48 -4.67 -13.98 -6.86
N GLN A 49 -4.28 -12.74 -7.17
CA GLN A 49 -3.84 -11.76 -6.17
C GLN A 49 -4.51 -10.40 -6.31
N PHE A 50 -4.54 -9.79 -7.50
CA PHE A 50 -4.96 -8.39 -7.65
C PHE A 50 -6.47 -8.22 -7.44
N GLU A 51 -7.28 -9.07 -8.07
CA GLU A 51 -8.74 -9.06 -7.90
C GLU A 51 -9.15 -9.34 -6.44
N PRO A 52 -8.64 -10.38 -5.75
CA PRO A 52 -8.92 -10.61 -4.33
C PRO A 52 -8.50 -9.46 -3.42
N PHE A 53 -7.30 -8.90 -3.64
CA PHE A 53 -6.81 -7.77 -2.85
C PHE A 53 -7.72 -6.54 -3.01
N SER A 54 -8.04 -6.19 -4.25
CA SER A 54 -8.90 -5.03 -4.54
C SER A 54 -10.30 -5.22 -3.93
N LYS A 55 -10.84 -6.45 -3.99
CA LYS A 55 -12.13 -6.80 -3.38
C LYS A 55 -12.09 -6.71 -1.85
N ALA A 56 -11.01 -7.16 -1.22
CA ALA A 56 -10.88 -7.18 0.24
C ALA A 56 -10.62 -5.79 0.84
N THR A 57 -9.90 -4.93 0.12
CA THR A 57 -9.42 -3.64 0.64
C THR A 57 -10.20 -2.45 0.09
N GLY A 58 -10.90 -2.60 -1.04
CA GLY A 58 -11.50 -1.49 -1.78
C GLY A 58 -10.48 -0.64 -2.55
N ILE A 59 -9.18 -0.94 -2.45
CA ILE A 59 -8.12 -0.22 -3.15
C ILE A 59 -8.15 -0.62 -4.63
N LYS A 60 -8.18 0.36 -5.53
CA LYS A 60 -8.12 0.12 -6.96
C LYS A 60 -6.72 -0.32 -7.37
N ILE A 61 -6.60 -1.38 -8.17
CA ILE A 61 -5.35 -1.71 -8.84
C ILE A 61 -5.39 -1.19 -10.28
N THR A 62 -4.34 -0.48 -10.69
CA THR A 62 -3.99 -0.20 -12.09
C THR A 62 -2.79 -1.03 -12.49
N GLU A 63 -2.77 -1.52 -13.72
CA GLU A 63 -1.70 -2.37 -14.22
C GLU A 63 -1.01 -1.71 -15.40
N ASP A 64 0.31 -1.86 -15.45
CA ASP A 64 1.17 -1.39 -16.53
C ASP A 64 2.14 -2.49 -16.95
N GLU A 65 2.63 -2.41 -18.18
CA GLU A 65 3.52 -3.41 -18.76
C GLU A 65 4.81 -2.74 -19.27
N TYR A 66 5.96 -3.23 -18.81
CA TYR A 66 7.24 -2.79 -19.37
C TYR A 66 7.67 -3.71 -20.51
N THR A 67 8.01 -3.11 -21.65
CA THR A 67 8.65 -3.85 -22.74
C THR A 67 10.16 -3.72 -22.61
N THR A 68 10.87 -4.84 -22.44
CA THR A 68 12.34 -4.85 -22.37
C THR A 68 13.03 -4.62 -23.72
N THR A 69 12.29 -4.52 -24.83
CA THR A 69 12.84 -4.25 -26.16
C THR A 69 13.10 -2.76 -26.35
N THR A 70 14.01 -2.19 -25.57
CA THR A 70 14.79 -1.06 -26.08
C THR A 70 15.84 -1.65 -27.01
N PRO A 71 15.96 -1.24 -28.29
CA PRO A 71 17.13 -1.61 -29.08
C PRO A 71 18.34 -1.09 -28.31
N LEU A 72 19.27 -1.95 -27.92
CA LEU A 72 20.51 -1.59 -27.21
C LEU A 72 21.34 -0.49 -27.91
N LYS A 73 20.95 -0.10 -29.12
CA LYS A 73 21.53 0.93 -29.97
C LYS A 73 21.07 2.37 -29.65
N SER A 74 19.99 2.57 -28.91
CA SER A 74 19.48 3.90 -28.54
C SER A 74 19.84 4.35 -27.13
N ALA A 75 20.58 3.53 -26.38
CA ALA A 75 20.97 3.89 -25.04
C ALA A 75 22.10 4.94 -25.06
N PRO A 76 22.08 6.00 -24.24
CA PRO A 76 23.09 7.06 -24.28
C PRO A 76 24.52 6.58 -23.95
N TRP A 77 24.66 5.37 -23.39
CA TRP A 77 25.93 4.69 -23.15
C TRP A 77 26.38 3.74 -24.29
N SER A 78 25.55 3.51 -25.31
CA SER A 78 25.91 2.68 -26.46
C SER A 78 26.72 3.44 -27.52
N ASN A 79 26.85 4.76 -27.38
CA ASN A 79 27.75 5.56 -28.21
C ASN A 79 29.12 5.61 -27.51
N PRO A 80 30.22 5.12 -28.13
CA PRO A 80 31.55 5.36 -27.58
C PRO A 80 31.74 6.87 -27.53
N ARG A 81 31.99 7.40 -26.32
CA ARG A 81 32.35 8.82 -26.17
C ARG A 81 33.63 9.08 -27.00
N PRO A 82 33.75 10.25 -27.65
CA PRO A 82 34.86 10.57 -28.54
C PRO A 82 36.23 10.46 -27.84
#